data_AF-R0KXS9-F1
#
_entry.id   AF-R0KXS9-F1
#
_cell.length_a   1.000
_cell.length_b   1.000
_cell.length_c   1.000
_cell.angle_alpha   90.00
_cell.angle_beta   90.00
_cell.angle_gamma   90.00
#
_symmetry.space_group_name_H-M   'P 1'
#
loop_
_entity.id
_entity.type
_entity.pdbx_description
1 polymer ?
#
loop_
_entity_poly.entity_id
_entity_poly.type
_entity_poly.pdbx_seq_one_letter_code
_entity_poly.pdbx_strand_id
1 'polypeptide(L)' 'ENHNSVFLDAGFKDIRTYHYWDAAKRGLDLQGLLDDMEKAPEFSIFILHACAHNPTGTDPTPDQWKQIAAVMK' A
#
# COMPACT_ATOMS: atom_id res chain seq x y z
N GLU A 1 -3.86 -12.06 7.80
CA GLU A 1 -4.38 -10.87 7.12
C GLU A 1 -5.64 -11.25 6.35
N ASN A 2 -6.70 -10.44 6.41
CA ASN A 2 -8.04 -10.78 5.89
C ASN A 2 -8.52 -9.82 4.78
N HIS A 3 -7.69 -8.85 4.35
CA HIS A 3 -8.09 -7.81 3.40
C HIS A 3 -8.62 -8.41 2.10
N ASN A 4 -7.86 -9.29 1.44
CA ASN A 4 -8.29 -9.90 0.18
C ASN A 4 -9.65 -10.59 0.30
N SER A 5 -9.85 -11.40 1.34
CA SER A 5 -11.14 -12.09 1.56
C SER A 5 -12.30 -11.11 1.72
N VAL A 6 -12.14 -10.05 2.52
CA VAL A 6 -13.19 -9.04 2.72
C VAL A 6 -13.58 -8.37 1.40
N PHE A 7 -12.61 -7.99 0.56
CA PHE A 7 -12.89 -7.32 -0.70
C PHE A 7 -13.42 -8.29 -1.78
N LEU A 8 -12.95 -9.55 -1.81
CA LEU A 8 -13.54 -10.58 -2.67
C LEU A 8 -15.02 -10.81 -2.32
N ASP A 9 -15.32 -10.97 -1.04
CA ASP A 9 -16.68 -11.20 -0.54
C ASP A 9 -17.60 -9.99 -0.80
N ALA A 10 -17.05 -8.78 -0.81
CA ALA A 10 -17.75 -7.55 -1.19
C ALA A 10 -17.95 -7.40 -2.72
N GLY A 11 -17.42 -8.31 -3.53
CA GLY A 11 -17.63 -8.36 -4.98
C GLY A 11 -16.56 -7.65 -5.84
N PHE A 12 -15.45 -7.20 -5.24
CA PHE A 12 -14.31 -6.69 -6.02
C PHE A 12 -13.62 -7.84 -6.77
N LYS A 13 -13.43 -7.67 -8.08
CA LYS A 13 -12.93 -8.72 -8.97
C LYS A 13 -11.44 -8.61 -9.30
N ASP A 14 -10.86 -7.43 -9.12
CA ASP A 14 -9.48 -7.13 -9.46
C ASP A 14 -8.78 -6.63 -8.20
N ILE A 15 -8.20 -7.57 -7.45
CA ILE A 15 -7.43 -7.30 -6.24
C ILE A 15 -5.96 -7.40 -6.59
N ARG A 16 -5.22 -6.34 -6.31
CA ARG A 16 -3.80 -6.21 -6.60
C ARG A 16 -3.04 -5.89 -5.32
N THR A 17 -1.76 -6.24 -5.31
CA THR A 17 -0.82 -5.86 -4.25
C THR A 17 0.07 -4.73 -4.76
N TYR A 18 0.52 -3.88 -3.84
CA TYR A 18 1.57 -2.89 -4.10
C TYR A 18 2.82 -3.25 -3.27
N HIS A 19 3.99 -2.83 -3.75
CA HIS A 19 5.25 -3.02 -3.05
C HIS A 19 5.21 -2.30 -1.71
N TYR A 20 5.68 -2.98 -0.66
CA TYR A 20 5.69 -2.44 0.68
C TYR A 20 6.91 -2.87 1.47
N TRP A 21 7.19 -4.18 1.54
CA TRP A 21 8.32 -4.70 2.31
C TRP A 21 9.53 -5.00 1.42
N ASP A 22 10.64 -4.32 1.67
CA ASP A 22 11.95 -4.66 1.12
C ASP A 22 12.70 -5.58 2.10
N ALA A 23 12.86 -6.85 1.74
CA ALA A 23 13.52 -7.84 2.58
C ALA A 23 15.03 -7.58 2.76
N ALA A 24 15.69 -6.94 1.79
CA ALA A 24 17.11 -6.62 1.87
C ALA A 24 17.35 -5.41 2.80
N LYS A 25 16.50 -4.38 2.69
CA LYS A 25 16.55 -3.20 3.59
C LYS A 25 15.92 -3.48 4.95
N ARG A 26 15.09 -4.52 5.05
CA ARG A 26 14.23 -4.81 6.22
C ARG A 26 13.37 -3.60 6.60
N GLY A 27 12.74 -2.99 5.61
CA GLY A 27 11.96 -1.77 5.78
C GLY A 27 11.02 -1.50 4.63
N LEU A 28 10.48 -0.28 4.59
CA LEU A 28 9.54 0.15 3.55
C LEU A 28 10.25 0.29 2.19
N ASP A 29 9.73 -0.40 1.18
CA ASP A 29 10.05 -0.14 -0.23
C ASP A 29 9.25 1.07 -0.73
N LEU A 30 9.66 2.26 -0.34
CA LEU A 30 8.93 3.48 -0.70
C LEU A 30 8.89 3.69 -2.22
N GLN A 31 9.99 3.42 -2.93
CA GLN A 31 10.04 3.66 -4.38
C GLN A 31 9.10 2.71 -5.12
N GLY A 32 9.15 1.40 -4.80
CA GLY A 32 8.22 0.44 -5.39
C GLY A 32 6.77 0.80 -5.10
N LEU A 33 6.47 1.23 -3.87
CA LEU A 33 5.14 1.67 -3.47
C LEU A 33 4.64 2.83 -4.35
N LEU A 34 5.44 3.90 -4.48
CA LEU A 34 5.07 5.07 -5.27
C LEU A 34 4.93 4.73 -6.75
N ASP A 35 5.83 3.90 -7.29
CA ASP A 35 5.77 3.44 -8.68
C ASP A 35 4.50 2.65 -8.99
N ASP A 36 4.03 1.82 -8.04
CA ASP A 36 2.76 1.09 -8.19
C ASP A 36 1.55 2.02 -8.10
N MET A 37 1.61 3.03 -7.22
CA MET A 37 0.57 4.04 -7.10
C MET A 37 0.43 4.89 -8.37
N GLU A 38 1.54 5.31 -8.97
CA GLU A 38 1.54 6.10 -10.21
C GLU A 38 1.01 5.30 -11.42
N LYS A 39 1.18 3.98 -11.42
CA LYS A 39 0.69 3.08 -12.48
C LYS A 39 -0.75 2.61 -12.25
N ALA A 40 -1.30 2.83 -11.07
CA ALA A 40 -2.67 2.44 -10.78
C ALA A 40 -3.65 3.27 -11.60
N PRO A 41 -4.70 2.66 -12.18
CA PRO A 41 -5.76 3.42 -12.83
C PRO A 41 -6.36 4.47 -11.89
N GLU A 42 -6.77 5.62 -12.43
CA GLU A 42 -7.52 6.61 -11.65
C GLU A 42 -8.72 5.96 -10.94
N PHE A 43 -9.04 6.45 -9.74
CA PHE A 43 -10.08 5.91 -8.85
C PHE A 43 -9.83 4.50 -8.30
N SER A 44 -8.63 3.93 -8.47
CA SER A 44 -8.24 2.72 -7.73
C SER A 44 -8.30 2.94 -6.22
N ILE A 45 -8.68 1.91 -5.48
CA ILE A 45 -8.78 1.94 -4.02
C ILE A 45 -7.49 1.37 -3.41
N PHE A 46 -6.86 2.13 -2.53
CA PHE A 46 -5.70 1.67 -1.74
C PHE A 46 -6.11 1.40 -0.30
N ILE A 47 -5.78 0.21 0.19
CA ILE A 47 -5.98 -0.18 1.58
C ILE A 47 -4.69 0.10 2.34
N LEU A 48 -4.65 1.23 3.04
CA LEU A 48 -3.48 1.67 3.79
C LEU A 48 -3.63 1.36 5.27
N HIS A 49 -2.63 0.71 5.87
CA HIS A 49 -2.55 0.60 7.32
C HIS A 49 -2.19 1.96 7.90
N ALA A 50 -3.04 2.51 8.77
CA ALA A 50 -2.82 3.82 9.36
C ALA A 50 -1.53 3.88 10.19
N CYS A 51 -1.25 2.80 10.93
CA CYS A 51 -0.01 2.57 11.68
C CYS A 51 0.09 1.08 12.07
N ALA A 52 1.22 0.71 12.68
CA ALA A 52 1.57 -0.63 13.12
C ALA A 52 1.28 -1.69 12.06
N HIS A 53 1.84 -1.49 10.86
CA HIS A 53 1.57 -2.33 9.70
C HIS A 53 1.70 -3.82 10.02
N ASN A 54 0.62 -4.57 9.83
CA ASN A 54 0.60 -6.02 10.00
C ASN A 54 0.89 -6.69 8.65
N PRO A 55 1.90 -7.56 8.51
CA PRO A 55 2.69 -8.22 9.57
C PRO A 55 4.09 -7.62 9.82
N THR A 56 4.53 -6.63 9.05
CA THR A 56 5.94 -6.20 9.03
C THR A 56 6.36 -5.32 10.21
N GLY A 57 5.41 -4.69 10.90
CA GLY A 57 5.64 -3.69 11.94
C GLY A 57 6.32 -2.40 11.44
N THR A 58 6.42 -2.20 10.13
CA THR A 58 7.13 -1.06 9.52
C THR A 58 6.13 -0.06 8.97
N ASP A 59 6.15 1.16 9.48
CA ASP A 59 5.26 2.24 9.04
C ASP A 59 6.01 3.30 8.22
N PRO A 60 5.34 3.99 7.26
CA PRO A 60 5.91 5.16 6.63
C PRO A 60 6.12 6.29 7.63
N THR A 61 7.22 7.04 7.48
CA THR A 61 7.44 8.27 8.25
C THR A 61 6.47 9.38 7.81
N PRO A 62 6.30 10.47 8.59
CA PRO A 62 5.43 11.59 8.19
C PRO A 62 5.78 12.19 6.81
N ASP A 63 7.06 12.26 6.45
CA ASP A 63 7.47 12.78 5.15
C ASP A 63 7.26 11.77 4.01
N GLN A 64 7.28 10.47 4.30
CA GLN A 64 6.89 9.44 3.34
C GLN A 64 5.38 9.45 3.11
N TRP A 65 4.58 9.63 4.18
CA TRP A 65 3.14 9.81 4.05
C TRP A 65 2.75 11.01 3.18
N LYS A 66 3.49 12.12 3.26
CA LYS A 66 3.28 13.27 2.37
C LYS A 66 3.51 12.91 0.90
N GLN A 67 4.50 12.08 0.59
CA GLN A 67 4.77 11.61 -0.78
C GLN A 67 3.64 10.69 -1.26
N ILE A 68 3.23 9.72 -0.44
CA ILE A 68 2.10 8.82 -0.73
C ILE A 68 0.83 9.64 -1.01
N ALA A 69 0.50 10.59 -0.13
CA ALA A 69 -0.67 11.44 -0.27
C ALA A 69 -0.60 12.35 -1.51
N ALA A 70 0.59 12.74 -1.96
CA ALA A 70 0.76 13.57 -3.15
C ALA A 70 0.40 12.80 -4.43
N VAL A 71 0.67 11.49 -4.50
CA VAL A 71 0.29 10.64 -5.65
C VAL A 71 -1.21 10.35 -5.65
N MET A 72 -1.84 10.26 -4.48
CA MET A 72 -3.27 9.97 -4.37
C MET A 72 -4.21 11.17 -4.62
N LYS A 73 -3.67 12.38 -4.70
CA LYS A 73 -4.44 13.63 -4.77
C LYS A 73 -4.83 13.99 -6.21
#